data_AF-A0A7W9TTT4-F1
#
_entry.id   AF-A0A7W9TTT4-F1
#
_cell.length_a   1.000
_cell.length_b   1.000
_cell.length_c   1.000
_cell.angle_alpha   90.00
_cell.angle_beta   90.00
_cell.angle_gamma   90.00
#
_symmetry.space_group_name_H-M   'P 1'
#
loop_
_entity.id
_entity.type
_entity.pdbx_description
1 polymer ?
#
loop_
_entity_poly.entity_id
_entity_poly.type
_entity_poly.pdbx_seq_one_letter_code
_entity_poly.pdbx_strand_id
1 'polypeptide(L)'
;MSVDSTRHMSQRDWGRARKMFECGAPIANIATRFALSCSAVAHAARREGWVNAVEGGETGQIEPVGDDSRADENLLSGRSRTKPGVTDAQRDALAQQTLKRFVRDKNKPEELETLRYNLIVARVMSGMTAVEAAEKFGYANSTQISLIESGQRKIPDDYQFIRRASQVYAVSCDFLFGLSPHMEYDGRAAHQHALMRGTESILGGIAAQFATVMIEFTNQTQPVPEDFMRVCDASQEVETALAAARRHGLDEVRGSSALIANIERLSNAIGPLRQKVTRYCAIDSYFDELRAGRMPPIAYLTERYAPDAR
;
A
#
# COMPACT_ATOMS: atom_id res chain seq x y z
N MET A 1 -57.43 -38.47 25.18
CA MET A 1 -57.89 -37.53 24.14
C MET A 1 -56.69 -36.68 23.75
N SER A 2 -56.04 -36.98 22.63
CA SER A 2 -54.87 -36.24 22.14
C SER A 2 -55.36 -35.04 21.34
N VAL A 3 -55.16 -33.84 21.86
CA VAL A 3 -55.52 -32.60 21.16
C VAL A 3 -54.27 -32.10 20.45
N ASP A 4 -54.02 -32.62 19.25
CA ASP A 4 -53.02 -32.04 18.33
C ASP A 4 -53.59 -30.77 17.70
N SER A 5 -53.56 -29.68 18.46
CA SER A 5 -53.85 -28.34 17.96
C SER A 5 -52.54 -27.66 17.62
N THR A 6 -52.04 -27.90 16.41
CA THR A 6 -50.89 -27.18 15.84
C THR A 6 -51.25 -25.72 15.67
N ARG A 7 -50.97 -24.91 16.70
CA ARG A 7 -51.19 -23.48 16.67
C ARG A 7 -50.16 -22.83 15.74
N HIS A 8 -50.62 -22.28 14.62
CA HIS A 8 -49.77 -21.52 13.71
C HIS A 8 -49.44 -20.15 14.31
N MET A 9 -48.15 -19.80 14.35
CA MET A 9 -47.69 -18.51 14.85
C MET A 9 -48.04 -17.40 13.85
N SER A 10 -48.68 -16.33 14.31
CA SER A 10 -48.99 -15.19 13.42
C SER A 10 -47.71 -14.48 12.98
N GLN A 11 -47.76 -13.76 11.86
CA GLN A 11 -46.61 -12.99 11.36
C GLN A 11 -46.13 -11.93 12.37
N ARG A 12 -47.06 -11.37 13.17
CA ARG A 12 -46.73 -10.43 14.26
C ARG A 12 -45.99 -11.10 15.41
N ASP A 13 -46.35 -12.33 15.74
CA ASP A 13 -45.68 -13.11 16.78
C ASP A 13 -44.29 -13.55 16.32
N TRP A 14 -44.12 -13.86 15.02
CA TRP A 14 -42.81 -14.14 14.43
C TRP A 14 -41.85 -12.95 14.55
N GLY A 15 -42.32 -11.72 14.31
CA GLY A 15 -41.51 -10.51 14.51
C GLY A 15 -41.01 -10.35 15.95
N ARG A 16 -41.84 -10.72 16.94
CA ARG A 16 -41.46 -10.69 18.36
C ARG A 16 -40.48 -11.80 18.73
N ALA A 17 -40.70 -13.02 18.23
CA ALA A 17 -39.80 -14.15 18.43
C ALA A 17 -38.41 -13.87 17.81
N ARG A 18 -38.35 -13.25 16.62
CA ARG A 18 -37.10 -12.83 15.98
C ARG A 18 -36.28 -11.88 16.85
N LYS A 19 -36.92 -10.86 17.43
CA LYS A 19 -36.23 -9.94 18.34
C LYS A 19 -35.67 -10.66 19.57
N MET A 20 -36.35 -11.70 20.06
CA MET A 20 -35.84 -12.53 21.15
C MET A 20 -34.62 -13.35 20.74
N PHE A 21 -34.58 -13.89 19.51
CA PHE A 21 -33.38 -14.55 18.98
C PHE A 21 -32.20 -13.59 18.80
N GLU A 22 -32.45 -12.38 18.28
CA GLU A 22 -31.45 -11.32 18.16
C GLU A 22 -30.84 -10.93 19.52
N CYS A 23 -31.64 -11.02 20.60
CA CYS A 23 -31.18 -10.79 21.98
C CYS A 23 -30.59 -12.05 22.67
N GLY A 24 -30.41 -13.16 21.95
CA GLY A 24 -29.82 -14.39 22.50
C GLY A 24 -30.72 -15.16 23.47
N ALA A 25 -32.05 -14.96 23.42
CA ALA A 25 -32.97 -15.71 24.27
C ALA A 25 -32.96 -17.21 23.91
N PRO A 26 -32.91 -18.13 24.89
CA PRO A 26 -32.92 -19.56 24.62
C PRO A 26 -34.27 -20.00 24.03
N ILE A 27 -34.23 -21.04 23.17
CA ILE A 27 -35.41 -21.56 22.45
C ILE A 27 -36.55 -21.92 23.40
N ALA A 28 -36.25 -22.47 24.58
CA ALA A 28 -37.25 -22.83 25.59
C ALA A 28 -38.07 -21.62 26.09
N ASN A 29 -37.43 -20.45 26.25
CA ASN A 29 -38.13 -19.23 26.68
C ASN A 29 -39.05 -18.69 25.59
N ILE A 30 -38.62 -18.79 24.32
CA ILE A 30 -39.43 -18.40 23.17
C ILE A 30 -40.63 -19.37 23.03
N ALA A 31 -40.37 -20.68 23.09
CA ALA A 31 -41.39 -21.72 23.04
C ALA A 31 -42.47 -21.53 24.11
N THR A 32 -42.06 -21.29 25.36
CA THR A 32 -42.96 -21.04 26.49
C THR A 32 -43.80 -19.79 26.27
N ARG A 33 -43.18 -18.69 25.81
CA ARG A 33 -43.87 -17.41 25.63
C ARG A 33 -44.94 -17.42 24.53
N PHE A 34 -44.74 -18.22 23.49
CA PHE A 34 -45.67 -18.34 22.37
C PHE A 34 -46.54 -19.61 22.43
N ALA A 35 -46.43 -20.41 23.51
CA ALA A 35 -47.11 -21.69 23.67
C ALA A 35 -46.89 -22.62 22.46
N LEU A 36 -45.63 -22.74 22.02
CA LEU A 36 -45.19 -23.61 20.93
C LEU A 36 -44.25 -24.68 21.47
N SER A 37 -44.09 -25.78 20.72
CA SER A 37 -43.01 -26.73 21.00
C SER A 37 -41.65 -26.14 20.63
N CYS A 38 -40.60 -26.52 21.37
CA CYS A 38 -39.22 -26.14 21.04
C CYS A 38 -38.82 -26.57 19.61
N SER A 39 -39.34 -27.71 19.13
CA SER A 39 -39.08 -28.21 17.77
C SER A 39 -39.68 -27.31 16.69
N ALA A 40 -40.90 -26.77 16.90
CA ALA A 40 -41.53 -25.83 15.97
C ALA A 40 -40.75 -24.52 15.88
N VAL A 41 -40.29 -24.00 17.02
CA VAL A 41 -39.47 -22.78 17.10
C VAL A 41 -38.10 -22.99 16.42
N ALA A 42 -37.44 -24.13 16.67
CA ALA A 42 -36.16 -24.47 16.05
C ALA A 42 -36.27 -24.68 14.52
N HIS A 43 -37.37 -25.27 14.05
CA HIS A 43 -37.60 -25.45 12.61
C HIS A 43 -37.80 -24.10 11.91
N ALA A 44 -38.58 -23.20 12.51
CA ALA A 44 -38.83 -21.88 11.96
C ALA A 44 -37.56 -20.99 12.00
N ALA A 45 -36.73 -21.07 13.05
CA ALA A 45 -35.42 -20.40 13.10
C ALA A 45 -34.46 -20.88 12.00
N ARG A 46 -34.41 -22.20 11.73
CA ARG A 46 -33.59 -22.77 10.65
C ARG A 46 -34.00 -22.29 9.26
N ARG A 47 -35.30 -22.11 9.00
CA ARG A 47 -35.79 -21.56 7.73
C ARG A 47 -35.29 -20.14 7.45
N GLU A 48 -35.02 -19.37 8.51
CA GLU A 48 -34.55 -17.98 8.43
C GLU A 48 -33.01 -17.86 8.54
N GLY A 49 -32.28 -18.98 8.55
CA GLY A 49 -30.81 -18.99 8.60
C GLY A 49 -30.19 -18.80 9.99
N TRP A 50 -30.98 -18.92 11.06
CA TRP A 50 -30.51 -18.79 12.45
C TRP A 50 -30.00 -20.13 12.97
N VAL A 51 -28.82 -20.54 12.51
CA VAL A 51 -28.26 -21.88 12.83
C VAL A 51 -27.63 -21.92 14.23
N ASN A 52 -27.12 -20.78 14.72
CA ASN A 52 -26.34 -20.71 15.97
C ASN A 52 -27.19 -20.72 17.26
N ALA A 53 -28.52 -20.65 17.17
CA ALA A 53 -29.40 -20.57 18.34
C ALA A 53 -29.80 -21.96 18.91
N VAL A 54 -29.42 -23.05 18.24
CA VAL A 54 -29.92 -24.41 18.56
C VAL A 54 -28.98 -25.17 19.50
N GLU A 55 -27.70 -24.79 19.61
CA GLU A 55 -26.68 -25.59 20.31
C GLU A 55 -26.39 -25.14 21.77
N GLY A 56 -27.05 -24.09 22.27
CA GLY A 56 -26.84 -23.60 23.64
C GLY A 56 -27.88 -24.12 24.63
N GLY A 57 -27.78 -25.38 25.08
CA GLY A 57 -28.78 -25.89 26.03
C GLY A 57 -28.64 -27.32 26.57
N GLU A 58 -27.44 -27.84 26.77
CA GLU A 58 -27.22 -28.94 27.73
C GLU A 58 -26.37 -28.42 28.89
N THR A 59 -27.01 -27.76 29.86
CA THR A 59 -26.42 -27.56 31.18
C THR A 59 -26.42 -28.91 31.90
N GLY A 60 -25.25 -29.54 31.95
CA GLY A 60 -25.00 -30.71 32.79
C GLY A 60 -25.37 -30.44 34.24
N GLN A 61 -26.14 -31.35 34.82
CA GLN A 61 -26.33 -31.44 36.26
C GLN A 61 -24.97 -31.73 36.91
N ILE A 62 -24.53 -30.83 37.78
CA ILE A 62 -23.43 -31.09 38.71
C ILE A 62 -24.04 -31.89 39.86
N GLU A 63 -23.81 -33.20 39.86
CA GLU A 63 -23.98 -34.05 41.05
C GLU A 63 -22.83 -33.80 42.05
N PRO A 64 -23.07 -33.94 43.36
CA PRO A 64 -22.07 -33.68 44.38
C PRO A 64 -21.00 -34.79 44.39
N VAL A 65 -19.74 -34.37 44.46
CA VAL A 65 -18.55 -35.23 44.58
C VAL A 65 -18.62 -36.03 45.87
N GLY A 66 -18.96 -37.32 45.73
CA GLY A 66 -18.69 -38.35 46.73
C GLY A 66 -17.26 -38.84 46.59
N ASP A 67 -16.54 -38.75 47.70
CA ASP A 67 -15.22 -39.32 47.94
C ASP A 67 -15.34 -40.86 47.94
N ASP A 68 -14.81 -41.52 46.91
CA ASP A 68 -14.57 -42.96 46.95
C ASP A 68 -13.35 -43.34 46.12
N SER A 69 -12.33 -43.77 46.86
CA SER A 69 -11.12 -44.39 46.36
C SER A 69 -11.41 -45.77 45.80
N ARG A 70 -11.21 -45.99 44.50
CA ARG A 70 -10.97 -47.34 43.96
C ARG A 70 -10.27 -47.32 42.61
N ALA A 71 -9.22 -48.12 42.54
CA ALA A 71 -8.36 -48.34 41.39
C ALA A 71 -9.12 -48.89 40.19
N ASP A 72 -8.91 -48.30 39.02
CA ASP A 72 -9.10 -48.94 37.72
C ASP A 72 -8.09 -48.35 36.71
N GLU A 73 -6.85 -48.81 36.81
CA GLU A 73 -5.82 -48.64 35.78
C GLU A 73 -6.06 -49.67 34.66
N ASN A 74 -6.97 -49.44 33.69
CA ASN A 74 -6.93 -50.25 32.44
C ASN A 74 -7.75 -49.81 31.21
N LEU A 75 -8.08 -48.54 30.98
CA LEU A 75 -8.92 -48.16 29.82
C LEU A 75 -8.52 -46.86 29.09
N LEU A 76 -7.24 -46.67 28.77
CA LEU A 76 -6.81 -45.59 27.86
C LEU A 76 -5.68 -46.04 26.91
N SER A 77 -5.97 -46.99 26.03
CA SER A 77 -5.18 -47.26 24.81
C SER A 77 -5.95 -46.86 23.55
N GLY A 78 -6.61 -45.71 23.58
CA GLY A 78 -7.07 -45.03 22.37
C GLY A 78 -5.87 -44.39 21.69
N ARG A 79 -5.14 -45.16 20.86
CA ARG A 79 -4.10 -44.63 19.97
C ARG A 79 -4.73 -43.60 19.03
N SER A 80 -4.72 -42.33 19.43
CA SER A 80 -4.96 -41.23 18.51
C SER A 80 -3.87 -41.34 17.45
N ARG A 81 -4.27 -41.66 16.21
CA ARG A 81 -3.38 -41.60 15.06
C ARG A 81 -3.00 -40.13 14.92
N THR A 82 -1.88 -39.73 15.51
CA THR A 82 -1.21 -38.47 15.23
C THR A 82 -0.91 -38.48 13.74
N LYS A 83 -1.70 -37.73 12.97
CA LYS A 83 -1.45 -37.54 11.54
C LYS A 83 -0.02 -36.99 11.43
N PRO A 84 0.83 -37.57 10.56
CA PRO A 84 2.18 -37.05 10.36
C PRO A 84 2.08 -35.57 10.01
N GLY A 85 2.76 -34.74 10.80
CA GLY A 85 2.73 -33.28 10.66
C GLY A 85 3.27 -32.89 9.29
N VAL A 86 2.49 -32.10 8.53
CA VAL A 86 2.93 -31.52 7.26
C VAL A 86 4.13 -30.62 7.53
N THR A 87 5.23 -30.84 6.82
CA THR A 87 6.46 -30.02 6.94
C THR A 87 6.22 -28.59 6.45
N ASP A 88 6.92 -27.60 7.00
CA ASP A 88 6.71 -26.19 6.63
C ASP A 88 6.95 -25.95 5.13
N ALA A 89 7.95 -26.61 4.53
CA ALA A 89 8.19 -26.55 3.09
C ALA A 89 7.01 -27.08 2.24
N GLN A 90 6.30 -28.11 2.71
CA GLN A 90 5.09 -28.59 2.05
C GLN A 90 3.92 -27.60 2.21
N ARG A 91 3.83 -26.91 3.35
CA ARG A 91 2.82 -25.85 3.56
C ARG A 91 3.05 -24.69 2.60
N ASP A 92 4.30 -24.23 2.46
CA ASP A 92 4.66 -23.14 1.56
C ASP A 92 4.38 -23.50 0.09
N ALA A 93 4.70 -24.74 -0.31
CA ALA A 93 4.42 -25.22 -1.66
C ALA A 93 2.91 -25.24 -1.97
N LEU A 94 2.08 -25.69 -1.02
CA LEU A 94 0.61 -25.66 -1.15
C LEU A 94 0.07 -24.23 -1.23
N ALA A 95 0.65 -23.33 -0.44
CA ALA A 95 0.29 -21.92 -0.42
C ALA A 95 0.60 -21.25 -1.77
N GLN A 96 1.80 -21.46 -2.32
CA GLN A 96 2.20 -20.96 -3.64
C GLN A 96 1.39 -21.58 -4.78
N GLN A 97 1.04 -22.87 -4.68
CA GLN A 97 0.19 -23.52 -5.67
C GLN A 97 -1.21 -22.87 -5.72
N THR A 98 -1.70 -22.37 -4.58
CA THR A 98 -2.99 -21.67 -4.53
C THR A 98 -2.95 -20.36 -5.31
N LEU A 99 -1.87 -19.57 -5.17
CA LEU A 99 -1.69 -18.34 -5.95
C LEU A 99 -1.64 -18.60 -7.45
N LYS A 100 -0.95 -19.67 -7.88
CA LYS A 100 -0.87 -20.04 -9.31
C LYS A 100 -2.21 -20.43 -9.92
N ARG A 101 -3.16 -20.91 -9.11
CA ARG A 101 -4.50 -21.30 -9.56
C ARG A 101 -5.47 -20.13 -9.63
N PHE A 102 -5.10 -18.95 -9.12
CA PHE A 102 -5.97 -17.79 -9.15
C PHE A 102 -6.15 -17.29 -10.58
N VAL A 103 -7.39 -17.33 -11.06
CA VAL A 103 -7.79 -16.78 -12.36
C VAL A 103 -8.74 -15.60 -12.09
N ARG A 104 -8.41 -14.42 -12.64
CA ARG A 104 -9.29 -13.26 -12.55
C ARG A 104 -10.51 -13.44 -13.45
N ASP A 105 -11.69 -13.23 -12.89
CA ASP A 105 -12.94 -13.24 -13.63
C ASP A 105 -13.22 -11.84 -14.19
N LYS A 106 -13.18 -11.69 -15.52
CA LYS A 106 -13.38 -10.40 -16.20
C LYS A 106 -14.80 -9.86 -16.05
N ASN A 107 -15.76 -10.70 -15.65
CA ASN A 107 -17.16 -10.29 -15.50
C ASN A 107 -17.44 -9.64 -14.14
N LYS A 108 -16.49 -9.71 -13.21
CA LYS A 108 -16.62 -9.14 -11.86
C LYS A 108 -15.91 -7.79 -11.77
N PRO A 109 -16.37 -6.89 -10.89
CA PRO A 109 -15.69 -5.63 -10.61
C PRO A 109 -14.22 -5.87 -10.25
N GLU A 110 -13.32 -5.05 -10.79
CA GLU A 110 -11.88 -5.16 -10.58
C GLU A 110 -11.50 -5.04 -9.10
N GLU A 111 -12.23 -4.23 -8.34
CA GLU A 111 -12.00 -4.00 -6.93
C GLU A 111 -12.27 -5.27 -6.11
N LEU A 112 -13.31 -6.03 -6.46
CA LEU A 112 -13.64 -7.30 -5.80
C LEU A 112 -12.63 -8.39 -6.15
N GLU A 113 -12.17 -8.44 -7.40
CA GLU A 113 -11.11 -9.38 -7.81
C GLU A 113 -9.78 -9.05 -7.13
N THR A 114 -9.47 -7.76 -6.96
CA THR A 114 -8.29 -7.28 -6.24
C THR A 114 -8.35 -7.66 -4.77
N LEU A 115 -9.48 -7.43 -4.11
CA LEU A 115 -9.70 -7.86 -2.73
C LEU A 115 -9.54 -9.38 -2.58
N ARG A 116 -10.13 -10.15 -3.48
CA ARG A 116 -10.03 -11.62 -3.48
C ARG A 116 -8.58 -12.08 -3.66
N TYR A 117 -7.86 -11.49 -4.60
CA TYR A 117 -6.44 -11.76 -4.82
C TYR A 117 -5.62 -11.45 -3.56
N ASN A 118 -5.82 -10.27 -2.97
CA ASN A 118 -5.06 -9.82 -1.80
C ASN A 118 -5.38 -10.65 -0.54
N LEU A 119 -6.61 -11.20 -0.40
CA LEU A 119 -6.93 -12.16 0.65
C LEU A 119 -6.10 -13.46 0.52
N ILE A 120 -5.93 -13.96 -0.71
CA ILE A 120 -5.12 -15.16 -0.97
C ILE A 120 -3.64 -14.84 -0.70
N VAL A 121 -3.15 -13.71 -1.21
CA VAL A 121 -1.76 -13.29 -0.98
C VAL A 121 -1.48 -13.13 0.51
N ALA A 122 -2.35 -12.43 1.24
CA ALA A 122 -2.23 -12.25 2.68
C ALA A 122 -2.13 -13.61 3.38
N ARG A 123 -3.09 -14.52 3.14
CA ARG A 123 -3.08 -15.85 3.75
C ARG A 123 -1.80 -16.64 3.47
N VAL A 124 -1.37 -16.64 2.20
CA VAL A 124 -0.19 -17.38 1.75
C VAL A 124 1.09 -16.81 2.37
N MET A 125 1.22 -15.49 2.41
CA MET A 125 2.40 -14.84 2.99
C MET A 125 2.43 -14.93 4.52
N SER A 126 1.29 -15.02 5.19
CA SER A 126 1.21 -15.36 6.62
C SER A 126 1.51 -16.85 6.92
N GLY A 127 1.80 -17.66 5.90
CA GLY A 127 2.09 -19.10 6.06
C GLY A 127 0.88 -19.93 6.50
N MET A 128 -0.35 -19.44 6.31
CA MET A 128 -1.56 -20.12 6.78
C MET A 128 -2.19 -21.01 5.70
N THR A 129 -2.55 -22.22 6.09
CA THR A 129 -3.42 -23.09 5.29
C THR A 129 -4.87 -22.60 5.32
N ALA A 130 -5.69 -23.01 4.36
CA ALA A 130 -7.12 -22.67 4.35
C ALA A 130 -7.89 -23.24 5.55
N VAL A 131 -7.40 -24.32 6.17
CA VAL A 131 -7.98 -24.93 7.37
C VAL A 131 -7.71 -24.06 8.59
N GLU A 132 -6.45 -23.66 8.81
CA GLU A 132 -6.07 -22.78 9.92
C GLU A 132 -6.73 -21.41 9.80
N ALA A 133 -6.80 -20.86 8.58
CA ALA A 133 -7.53 -19.62 8.33
C ALA A 133 -9.00 -19.77 8.73
N ALA A 134 -9.68 -20.81 8.24
CA ALA A 134 -11.09 -21.05 8.56
C ALA A 134 -11.35 -21.18 10.06
N GLU A 135 -10.49 -21.89 10.79
CA GLU A 135 -10.54 -21.98 12.25
C GLU A 135 -10.44 -20.60 12.91
N LYS A 136 -9.48 -19.77 12.50
CA LYS A 136 -9.33 -18.39 13.01
C LYS A 136 -10.50 -17.47 12.65
N PHE A 137 -11.13 -17.68 11.50
CA PHE A 137 -12.37 -16.99 11.12
C PHE A 137 -13.59 -17.49 11.89
N GLY A 138 -13.51 -18.63 12.59
CA GLY A 138 -14.63 -19.25 13.29
C GLY A 138 -15.56 -20.04 12.37
N TYR A 139 -15.06 -20.49 11.21
CA TYR A 139 -15.80 -21.38 10.33
C TYR A 139 -15.54 -22.84 10.72
N ALA A 140 -16.60 -23.67 10.68
CA ALA A 140 -16.47 -25.10 10.96
C ALA A 140 -15.56 -25.84 9.94
N ASN A 141 -15.57 -25.39 8.67
CA ASN A 141 -14.88 -26.07 7.56
C ASN A 141 -14.10 -25.08 6.68
N SER A 142 -12.95 -25.51 6.15
CA SER A 142 -12.11 -24.74 5.20
C SER A 142 -12.76 -24.45 3.84
N THR A 143 -13.85 -25.16 3.53
CA THR A 143 -14.62 -24.97 2.30
C THR A 143 -15.10 -23.54 2.14
N GLN A 144 -15.47 -22.85 3.23
CA GLN A 144 -15.98 -21.48 3.13
C GLN A 144 -14.92 -20.50 2.62
N ILE A 145 -13.72 -20.56 3.19
CA ILE A 145 -12.58 -19.74 2.76
C ILE A 145 -12.19 -20.09 1.32
N SER A 146 -12.12 -21.37 0.99
CA SER A 146 -11.77 -21.83 -0.37
C SER A 146 -12.76 -21.35 -1.44
N LEU A 147 -14.06 -21.35 -1.12
CA LEU A 147 -15.11 -20.84 -2.00
C LEU A 147 -15.05 -19.31 -2.15
N ILE A 148 -14.69 -18.59 -1.09
CA ILE A 148 -14.50 -17.13 -1.13
C ILE A 148 -13.28 -16.79 -2.01
N GLU A 149 -12.15 -17.46 -1.81
CA GLU A 149 -10.90 -17.25 -2.55
C GLU A 149 -11.01 -17.61 -4.03
N SER A 150 -11.74 -18.68 -4.37
CA SER A 150 -12.04 -19.04 -5.76
C SER A 150 -13.11 -18.15 -6.41
N GLY A 151 -13.79 -17.31 -5.63
CA GLY A 151 -14.87 -16.45 -6.11
C GLY A 151 -16.18 -17.20 -6.40
N GLN A 152 -16.28 -18.47 -6.03
CA GLN A 152 -17.53 -19.24 -6.12
C GLN A 152 -18.56 -18.78 -5.09
N ARG A 153 -18.10 -18.25 -3.96
CA ARG A 153 -18.94 -17.62 -2.94
C ARG A 153 -18.63 -16.14 -2.84
N LYS A 154 -19.68 -15.33 -2.69
CA LYS A 154 -19.56 -13.89 -2.46
C LYS A 154 -18.80 -13.64 -1.15
N ILE A 155 -17.88 -12.68 -1.16
CA ILE A 155 -17.26 -12.14 0.05
C ILE A 155 -18.38 -11.54 0.92
N PRO A 156 -18.43 -11.80 2.24
CA PRO A 156 -19.42 -11.16 3.10
C PRO A 156 -19.33 -9.63 2.99
N ASP A 157 -20.46 -8.96 2.77
CA ASP A 157 -20.53 -7.49 2.64
C ASP A 157 -20.30 -6.74 3.97
N ASP A 158 -20.06 -7.48 5.05
CA ASP A 158 -19.87 -6.93 6.39
C ASP A 158 -18.44 -6.44 6.60
N TYR A 159 -18.28 -5.19 7.04
CA TYR A 159 -16.98 -4.61 7.39
C TYR A 159 -16.24 -5.43 8.47
N GLN A 160 -16.98 -6.16 9.30
CA GLN A 160 -16.40 -7.06 10.31
C GLN A 160 -15.58 -8.18 9.67
N PHE A 161 -15.97 -8.67 8.49
CA PHE A 161 -15.20 -9.69 7.77
C PHE A 161 -13.82 -9.15 7.37
N ILE A 162 -13.76 -7.95 6.79
CA ILE A 162 -12.51 -7.32 6.37
C ILE A 162 -11.62 -7.01 7.58
N ARG A 163 -12.20 -6.45 8.65
CA ARG A 163 -11.48 -6.22 9.91
C ARG A 163 -10.95 -7.53 10.51
N ARG A 164 -11.72 -8.62 10.43
CA ARG A 164 -11.27 -9.91 10.93
C ARG A 164 -10.19 -10.49 10.03
N ALA A 165 -10.29 -10.34 8.71
CA ALA A 165 -9.26 -10.77 7.77
C ALA A 165 -7.92 -10.05 8.00
N SER A 166 -7.97 -8.74 8.22
CA SER A 166 -6.76 -7.95 8.53
C SER A 166 -6.10 -8.41 9.83
N GLN A 167 -6.90 -8.74 10.85
CA GLN A 167 -6.41 -9.30 12.12
C GLN A 167 -5.88 -10.73 11.99
N VAL A 168 -6.60 -11.61 11.29
CA VAL A 168 -6.25 -13.02 11.14
C VAL A 168 -4.97 -13.18 10.33
N TYR A 169 -4.82 -12.41 9.25
CA TYR A 169 -3.62 -12.46 8.40
C TYR A 169 -2.51 -11.49 8.86
N ALA A 170 -2.77 -10.66 9.86
CA ALA A 170 -1.88 -9.60 10.29
C ALA A 170 -1.43 -8.73 9.10
N VAL A 171 -2.39 -8.10 8.41
CA VAL A 171 -2.13 -7.20 7.27
C VAL A 171 -2.99 -5.94 7.42
N SER A 172 -2.62 -4.83 6.77
CA SER A 172 -3.46 -3.63 6.75
C SER A 172 -4.73 -3.81 5.90
N CYS A 173 -5.82 -3.13 6.26
CA CYS A 173 -7.03 -3.09 5.42
C CYS A 173 -6.74 -2.45 4.05
N ASP A 174 -5.84 -1.47 3.99
CA ASP A 174 -5.42 -0.81 2.75
C ASP A 174 -4.78 -1.79 1.77
N PHE A 175 -3.96 -2.72 2.27
CA PHE A 175 -3.44 -3.81 1.44
C PHE A 175 -4.57 -4.71 0.93
N LEU A 176 -5.51 -5.11 1.79
CA LEU A 176 -6.65 -5.93 1.36
C LEU A 176 -7.47 -5.25 0.26
N PHE A 177 -7.69 -3.93 0.35
CA PHE A 177 -8.41 -3.17 -0.68
C PHE A 177 -7.56 -2.80 -1.91
N GLY A 178 -6.25 -3.08 -1.90
CA GLY A 178 -5.36 -2.72 -3.01
C GLY A 178 -4.98 -1.24 -3.05
N LEU A 179 -5.18 -0.49 -1.95
CA LEU A 179 -4.76 0.90 -1.81
C LEU A 179 -3.27 1.02 -1.47
N SER A 180 -2.68 -0.03 -0.92
CA SER A 180 -1.24 -0.14 -0.66
C SER A 180 -0.64 -1.36 -1.37
N PRO A 181 0.48 -1.23 -2.10
CA PRO A 181 1.17 -2.38 -2.69
C PRO A 181 1.94 -3.20 -1.66
N HIS A 182 2.17 -2.65 -0.46
CA HIS A 182 2.97 -3.28 0.58
C HIS A 182 2.09 -3.97 1.61
N MET A 183 2.44 -5.23 1.90
CA MET A 183 1.79 -6.01 2.95
C MET A 183 2.42 -5.63 4.30
N GLU A 184 1.77 -4.71 4.99
CA GLU A 184 2.26 -4.17 6.26
C GLU A 184 1.72 -5.02 7.42
N TYR A 185 2.63 -5.73 8.10
CA TYR A 185 2.26 -6.71 9.13
C TYR A 185 1.90 -6.12 10.50
N ASP A 186 2.28 -4.86 10.74
CA ASP A 186 2.08 -4.16 12.01
C ASP A 186 1.42 -2.80 11.74
N GLY A 187 0.44 -2.43 12.56
CA GLY A 187 -0.16 -1.09 12.53
C GLY A 187 0.88 0.01 12.74
N ARG A 188 1.97 -0.26 13.49
CA ARG A 188 3.10 0.68 13.59
C ARG A 188 3.89 0.79 12.29
N ALA A 189 4.20 -0.33 11.64
CA ALA A 189 4.89 -0.33 10.35
C ALA A 189 4.02 0.35 9.27
N ALA A 190 2.72 0.08 9.27
CA ALA A 190 1.75 0.75 8.41
C ALA A 190 1.71 2.26 8.65
N HIS A 191 1.69 2.68 9.92
CA HIS A 191 1.74 4.10 10.28
C HIS A 191 3.04 4.76 9.84
N GLN A 192 4.19 4.12 10.05
CA GLN A 192 5.49 4.62 9.60
C GLN A 192 5.56 4.76 8.07
N HIS A 193 5.07 3.77 7.32
CA HIS A 193 5.02 3.84 5.87
C HIS A 193 4.03 4.90 5.37
N ALA A 194 2.89 5.08 6.04
CA ALA A 194 1.96 6.16 5.72
C ALA A 194 2.60 7.54 5.94
N LEU A 195 3.35 7.72 7.03
CA LEU A 195 4.12 8.93 7.28
C LEU A 195 5.20 9.15 6.22
N MET A 196 5.96 8.11 5.85
CA MET A 196 6.99 8.19 4.79
C MET A 196 6.40 8.59 3.45
N ARG A 197 5.28 7.97 3.04
CA ARG A 197 4.55 8.33 1.81
C ARG A 197 4.06 9.77 1.84
N GLY A 198 3.57 10.22 2.99
CA GLY A 198 3.20 11.62 3.22
C GLY A 198 4.38 12.58 3.04
N THR A 199 5.53 12.27 3.65
CA THR A 199 6.72 13.12 3.54
C THR A 199 7.34 13.12 2.15
N GLU A 200 7.35 11.97 1.46
CA GLU A 200 7.81 11.88 0.06
C GLU A 200 6.96 12.74 -0.86
N SER A 201 5.63 12.71 -0.71
CA SER A 201 4.72 13.54 -1.50
C SER A 201 4.96 15.04 -1.25
N ILE A 202 5.13 15.44 0.02
CA ILE A 202 5.44 16.83 0.40
C ILE A 202 6.79 17.26 -0.18
N LEU A 203 7.83 16.44 -0.03
CA LEU A 203 9.16 16.73 -0.57
C LEU A 203 9.15 16.80 -2.10
N GLY A 204 8.42 15.92 -2.77
CA GLY A 204 8.22 15.97 -4.22
C GLY A 204 7.54 17.26 -4.67
N GLY A 205 6.51 17.70 -3.95
CA GLY A 205 5.84 18.98 -4.19
C GLY A 205 6.75 20.19 -4.01
N ILE A 206 7.55 20.22 -2.92
CA ILE A 206 8.54 21.27 -2.67
C ILE A 206 9.61 21.29 -3.75
N ALA A 207 10.14 20.13 -4.13
CA ALA A 207 11.16 20.01 -5.17
C ALA A 207 10.64 20.52 -6.53
N ALA A 208 9.39 20.18 -6.87
CA ALA A 208 8.75 20.67 -8.10
C ALA A 208 8.58 22.20 -8.07
N GLN A 209 8.10 22.77 -6.97
CA GLN A 209 7.98 24.23 -6.82
C GLN A 209 9.34 24.93 -6.92
N PHE A 210 10.36 24.39 -6.25
CA PHE A 210 11.71 24.94 -6.30
C PHE A 210 12.30 24.88 -7.71
N ALA A 211 12.08 23.78 -8.43
CA ALA A 211 12.49 23.65 -9.84
C ALA A 211 11.79 24.69 -10.72
N THR A 212 10.48 24.89 -10.56
CA THR A 212 9.74 25.92 -11.31
C THR A 212 10.27 27.32 -11.04
N VAL A 213 10.46 27.69 -9.77
CA VAL A 213 11.00 29.01 -9.39
C VAL A 213 12.43 29.18 -9.93
N MET A 214 13.26 28.13 -9.90
CA MET A 214 14.61 28.17 -10.47
C MET A 214 14.59 28.33 -11.98
N ILE A 215 13.67 27.67 -12.69
CA ILE A 215 13.50 27.83 -14.14
C ILE A 215 13.04 29.26 -14.47
N GLU A 216 12.02 29.78 -13.77
CA GLU A 216 11.53 31.14 -13.96
C GLU A 216 12.61 32.18 -13.64
N PHE A 217 13.32 32.02 -12.53
CA PHE A 217 14.44 32.86 -12.16
C PHE A 217 15.55 32.79 -13.21
N THR A 218 15.85 31.60 -13.73
CA THR A 218 16.83 31.44 -14.81
C THR A 218 16.36 32.17 -16.06
N ASN A 219 15.09 32.02 -16.46
CA ASN A 219 14.52 32.69 -17.62
C ASN A 219 14.44 34.23 -17.48
N GLN A 220 14.23 34.74 -16.27
CA GLN A 220 14.12 36.19 -16.01
C GLN A 220 15.48 36.86 -15.76
N THR A 221 16.45 36.11 -15.25
CA THR A 221 17.72 36.67 -14.73
C THR A 221 18.95 36.21 -15.51
N GLN A 222 18.85 35.23 -16.40
CA GLN A 222 19.87 35.00 -17.42
C GLN A 222 19.55 35.89 -18.63
N PRO A 223 20.26 37.03 -18.80
CA PRO A 223 20.52 37.51 -20.15
C PRO A 223 21.08 36.33 -20.94
N VAL A 224 20.43 36.10 -22.08
CA VAL A 224 20.74 35.06 -23.03
C VAL A 224 22.26 35.11 -23.29
N PRO A 225 23.03 34.04 -23.08
CA PRO A 225 24.49 34.04 -23.25
C PRO A 225 24.94 34.70 -24.58
N GLU A 226 24.13 34.55 -25.61
CA GLU A 226 24.27 35.16 -26.94
C GLU A 226 24.25 36.70 -26.91
N ASP A 227 23.48 37.32 -26.00
CA ASP A 227 23.47 38.77 -25.83
C ASP A 227 24.78 39.25 -25.18
N PHE A 228 25.30 38.49 -24.21
CA PHE A 228 26.59 38.80 -23.62
C PHE A 228 27.76 38.60 -24.60
N MET A 229 27.71 37.53 -25.40
CA MET A 229 28.66 37.32 -26.49
C MET A 229 28.61 38.50 -27.47
N ARG A 230 27.42 38.90 -27.92
CA ARG A 230 27.24 40.07 -28.81
C ARG A 230 27.84 41.35 -28.24
N VAL A 231 27.65 41.63 -26.95
CA VAL A 231 28.24 42.81 -26.30
C VAL A 231 29.77 42.69 -26.20
N CYS A 232 30.29 41.50 -25.87
CA CYS A 232 31.73 41.26 -25.81
C CYS A 232 32.40 41.40 -27.19
N ASP A 233 31.79 40.85 -28.23
CA ASP A 233 32.27 40.91 -29.61
C ASP A 233 32.25 42.35 -30.14
N ALA A 234 31.14 43.08 -29.95
CA ALA A 234 31.06 44.50 -30.32
C ALA A 234 32.11 45.35 -29.57
N SER A 235 32.37 45.06 -28.29
CA SER A 235 33.44 45.71 -27.53
C SER A 235 34.83 45.39 -28.07
N GLN A 236 35.08 44.13 -28.46
CA GLN A 236 36.34 43.69 -29.05
C GLN A 236 36.58 44.35 -30.41
N GLU A 237 35.53 44.51 -31.23
CA GLU A 237 35.59 45.22 -32.51
C GLU A 237 35.94 46.70 -32.31
N VAL A 238 35.31 47.37 -31.33
CA VAL A 238 35.63 48.76 -30.97
C VAL A 238 37.08 48.91 -30.49
N GLU A 239 37.56 47.98 -29.65
CA GLU A 239 38.96 47.96 -29.20
C GLU A 239 39.93 47.79 -30.38
N THR A 240 39.62 46.88 -31.30
CA THR A 240 40.43 46.60 -32.49
C THR A 240 40.46 47.80 -33.44
N ALA A 241 39.31 48.42 -33.69
CA ALA A 241 39.19 49.63 -34.49
C ALA A 241 39.92 50.81 -33.85
N LEU A 242 39.82 50.98 -32.53
CA LEU A 242 40.55 52.01 -31.80
C LEU A 242 42.07 51.79 -31.88
N ALA A 243 42.54 50.55 -31.73
CA ALA A 243 43.95 50.21 -31.86
C ALA A 243 44.49 50.51 -33.27
N ALA A 244 43.69 50.25 -34.32
CA ALA A 244 44.03 50.62 -35.69
C ALA A 244 44.05 52.15 -35.88
N ALA A 245 43.04 52.86 -35.37
CA ALA A 245 42.96 54.32 -35.48
C ALA A 245 44.12 55.04 -34.76
N ARG A 246 44.56 54.53 -33.60
CA ARG A 246 45.78 55.03 -32.91
C ARG A 246 47.01 54.96 -33.81
N ARG A 247 47.19 53.88 -34.59
CA ARG A 247 48.31 53.75 -35.55
C ARG A 247 48.27 54.81 -36.66
N HIS A 248 47.11 55.39 -36.94
CA HIS A 248 46.91 56.44 -37.93
C HIS A 248 46.87 57.86 -37.34
N GLY A 249 47.36 58.06 -36.11
CA GLY A 249 47.50 59.39 -35.51
C GLY A 249 46.23 59.91 -34.83
N LEU A 250 45.29 59.04 -34.44
CA LEU A 250 44.11 59.46 -33.66
C LEU A 250 44.49 60.22 -32.38
N ASP A 251 45.63 59.92 -31.78
CA ASP A 251 46.12 60.58 -30.56
C ASP A 251 46.43 62.08 -30.77
N GLU A 252 46.72 62.49 -32.01
CA GLU A 252 46.99 63.89 -32.37
C GLU A 252 45.70 64.69 -32.62
N VAL A 253 44.56 64.01 -32.79
CA VAL A 253 43.28 64.65 -33.07
C VAL A 253 42.71 65.28 -31.80
N ARG A 254 42.41 66.59 -31.87
CA ARG A 254 41.82 67.32 -30.74
C ARG A 254 40.51 66.68 -30.28
N GLY A 255 40.45 66.28 -29.01
CA GLY A 255 39.27 65.66 -28.40
C GLY A 255 39.26 64.13 -28.41
N SER A 256 40.25 63.48 -29.03
CA SER A 256 40.36 62.01 -29.05
C SER A 256 40.57 61.39 -27.67
N SER A 257 41.21 62.11 -26.74
CA SER A 257 41.47 61.66 -25.37
C SER A 257 40.18 61.30 -24.59
N ALA A 258 39.09 62.05 -24.79
CA ALA A 258 37.81 61.77 -24.14
C ALA A 258 37.15 60.50 -24.71
N LEU A 259 37.26 60.29 -26.03
CA LEU A 259 36.76 59.08 -26.68
C LEU A 259 37.53 57.84 -26.21
N ILE A 260 38.86 57.93 -26.21
CA ILE A 260 39.76 56.90 -25.70
C ILE A 260 39.39 56.52 -24.26
N ALA A 261 39.26 57.52 -23.37
CA ALA A 261 38.93 57.28 -21.97
C ALA A 261 37.56 56.59 -21.79
N ASN A 262 36.57 56.93 -22.62
CA ASN A 262 35.26 56.27 -22.57
C ASN A 262 35.30 54.83 -23.09
N ILE A 263 36.08 54.55 -24.14
CA ILE A 263 36.27 53.18 -24.64
C ILE A 263 37.02 52.32 -23.62
N GLU A 264 38.06 52.87 -22.99
CA GLU A 264 38.79 52.16 -21.92
C GLU A 264 37.90 51.89 -20.70
N ARG A 265 37.02 52.84 -20.32
CA ARG A 265 36.00 52.60 -19.28
C ARG A 265 35.03 51.50 -19.68
N LEU A 266 34.57 51.48 -20.93
CA LEU A 266 33.67 50.44 -21.44
C LEU A 266 34.35 49.06 -21.42
N SER A 267 35.59 48.98 -21.91
CA SER A 267 36.41 47.76 -21.88
C SER A 267 36.55 47.21 -20.45
N ASN A 268 36.92 48.08 -19.50
CA ASN A 268 37.03 47.71 -18.09
C ASN A 268 35.71 47.24 -17.49
N ALA A 269 34.59 47.88 -17.85
CA ALA A 269 33.25 47.48 -17.38
C ALA A 269 32.82 46.12 -17.97
N ILE A 270 33.25 45.79 -19.18
CA ILE A 270 32.94 44.51 -19.87
C ILE A 270 33.89 43.38 -19.44
N GLY A 271 35.06 43.68 -18.87
CA GLY A 271 36.02 42.67 -18.40
C GLY A 271 35.42 41.56 -17.52
N PRO A 272 34.66 41.88 -16.44
CA PRO A 272 33.97 40.87 -15.63
C PRO A 272 32.94 40.06 -16.42
N LEU A 273 32.34 40.65 -17.45
CA LEU A 273 31.36 39.96 -18.29
C LEU A 273 32.02 38.92 -19.20
N ARG A 274 33.16 39.26 -19.82
CA ARG A 274 33.96 38.30 -20.61
C ARG A 274 34.33 37.06 -19.77
N GLN A 275 34.75 37.28 -18.52
CA GLN A 275 35.06 36.16 -17.60
C GLN A 275 33.84 35.28 -17.32
N LYS A 276 32.65 35.87 -17.16
CA LYS A 276 31.40 35.10 -16.97
C LYS A 276 31.06 34.29 -18.23
N VAL A 277 31.14 34.90 -19.42
CA VAL A 277 30.90 34.20 -20.70
C VAL A 277 31.85 33.02 -20.87
N THR A 278 33.16 33.20 -20.62
CA THR A 278 34.13 32.10 -20.69
C THR A 278 33.78 30.96 -19.74
N ARG A 279 33.31 31.26 -18.52
CA ARG A 279 32.86 30.22 -17.57
C ARG A 279 31.60 29.51 -18.05
N TYR A 280 30.63 30.23 -18.61
CA TYR A 280 29.43 29.63 -19.19
C TYR A 280 29.79 28.67 -20.33
N CYS A 281 30.62 29.11 -21.29
CA CYS A 281 31.07 28.26 -22.39
C CYS A 281 31.81 27.01 -21.90
N ALA A 282 32.62 27.11 -20.84
CA ALA A 282 33.31 25.96 -20.24
C ALA A 282 32.34 24.96 -19.57
N ILE A 283 31.27 25.46 -18.95
CA ILE A 283 30.21 24.63 -18.37
C ILE A 283 29.41 23.94 -19.48
N ASP A 284 29.06 24.66 -20.55
CA ASP A 284 28.32 24.07 -21.67
C ASP A 284 29.15 23.00 -22.39
N SER A 285 30.45 23.24 -22.63
CA SER A 285 31.33 22.23 -23.20
C SER A 285 31.41 20.97 -22.34
N TYR A 286 31.40 21.14 -21.01
CA TYR A 286 31.36 20.02 -20.07
C TYR A 286 30.06 19.22 -20.17
N PHE A 287 28.90 19.88 -20.27
CA PHE A 287 27.63 19.20 -20.49
C PHE A 287 27.56 18.50 -21.85
N ASP A 288 28.15 19.06 -22.89
CA ASP A 288 28.22 18.42 -24.20
C ASP A 288 29.13 17.19 -24.20
N GLU A 289 30.23 17.20 -23.46
CA GLU A 289 31.06 16.01 -23.23
C GLU A 289 30.31 14.92 -22.44
N LEU A 290 29.49 15.32 -21.46
CA LEU A 290 28.61 14.42 -20.72
C LEU A 290 27.58 13.77 -21.65
N ARG A 291 26.88 14.56 -22.46
CA ARG A 291 25.88 14.08 -23.42
C ARG A 291 26.50 13.17 -24.49
N ALA A 292 27.72 13.47 -24.91
CA ALA A 292 28.46 12.66 -25.87
C ALA A 292 29.03 11.35 -25.27
N GLY A 293 28.86 11.12 -23.96
CA GLY A 293 29.38 9.95 -23.27
C GLY A 293 30.91 9.87 -23.25
N ARG A 294 31.59 11.00 -23.50
CA ARG A 294 33.06 11.08 -23.55
C ARG A 294 33.69 11.41 -22.20
N MET A 295 32.86 11.78 -21.23
CA MET A 295 33.39 12.16 -19.93
C MET A 295 33.83 10.95 -19.10
N PRO A 296 35.02 11.02 -18.49
CA PRO A 296 35.44 10.01 -17.55
C PRO A 296 34.47 9.99 -16.36
N PRO A 297 34.06 8.81 -15.89
CA PRO A 297 33.15 8.71 -14.75
C PRO A 297 33.77 9.43 -13.56
N ILE A 298 32.95 10.25 -12.89
CA ILE A 298 33.35 10.96 -11.70
C ILE A 298 33.66 9.92 -10.61
N ALA A 299 34.94 9.78 -10.26
CA ALA A 299 35.46 8.70 -9.41
C ALA A 299 34.66 8.53 -8.10
N TYR A 300 34.31 9.64 -7.44
CA TYR A 300 33.58 9.57 -6.17
C TYR A 300 32.12 9.08 -6.29
N LEU A 301 31.49 9.23 -7.45
CA LEU A 301 30.14 8.69 -7.71
C LEU A 301 30.22 7.22 -8.10
N THR A 302 31.26 6.84 -8.83
CA THR A 302 31.47 5.43 -9.20
C THR A 302 31.89 4.59 -8.00
N GLU A 303 32.70 5.11 -7.08
CA GLU A 303 33.10 4.42 -5.85
C GLU A 303 31.94 4.26 -4.86
N ARG A 304 31.05 5.25 -4.73
CA ARG A 304 29.94 5.21 -3.76
C ARG A 304 28.77 4.34 -4.19
N TYR A 305 28.56 4.20 -5.49
CA TYR A 305 27.45 3.43 -6.08
C TYR A 305 27.93 2.18 -6.82
N ALA A 306 29.24 1.86 -6.75
CA ALA A 306 29.70 0.54 -7.13
C ALA A 306 28.90 -0.47 -6.28
N PRO A 307 28.18 -1.41 -6.90
CA PRO A 307 27.54 -2.47 -6.15
C PRO A 307 28.64 -3.15 -5.36
N ASP A 308 28.60 -3.07 -4.03
CA ASP A 308 29.50 -3.80 -3.15
C ASP A 308 29.61 -5.21 -3.71
N ALA A 309 30.79 -5.56 -4.22
CA ALA A 309 31.09 -6.90 -4.70
C ALA A 309 31.05 -7.83 -3.48
N ARG A 310 29.86 -8.30 -3.14
CA ARG A 310 29.58 -9.37 -2.19
C ARG A 310 29.15 -10.60 -2.96
#